data_AF-A0A948R076-F1
#
_entry.id   AF-A0A948R076-F1
#
_cell.length_a   1.000
_cell.length_b   1.000
_cell.length_c   1.000
_cell.angle_alpha   90.00
_cell.angle_beta   90.00
_cell.angle_gamma   90.00
#
_symmetry.space_group_name_H-M   'P 1'
#
loop_
_entity.id
_entity.type
_entity.pdbx_description
1 polymer ?
#
loop_
_entity_poly.entity_id
_entity_poly.type
_entity_poly.pdbx_seq_one_letter_code
_entity_poly.pdbx_strand_id
1 'polypeptide(L)' 'MGLDLSGGHKDMDYDEHRRTYKGFLIGTQVLIAFVAVLLIGMALFLV' A
#
# COMPACT_ATOMS: atom_id res chain seq x y z
N MET A 1 -10.90 -5.16 0.13
CA MET A 1 -11.06 -5.11 -1.33
C MET A 1 -10.28 -6.26 -1.94
N GLY A 2 -10.94 -7.20 -2.61
CA GLY A 2 -10.28 -8.34 -3.25
C GLY A 2 -10.04 -8.03 -4.73
N LEU A 3 -8.81 -8.21 -5.20
CA LEU A 3 -8.52 -8.26 -6.64
C LEU A 3 -9.19 -9.51 -7.21
N ASP A 4 -10.15 -9.30 -8.10
CA ASP A 4 -10.74 -10.35 -8.93
C ASP A 4 -9.77 -10.69 -10.07
N LEU A 5 -9.29 -11.93 -10.07
CA LEU A 5 -8.30 -12.44 -11.03
C LEU A 5 -8.92 -13.55 -11.91
N SER A 6 -10.24 -13.69 -11.90
CA SER A 6 -10.97 -14.80 -12.54
C SER A 6 -11.02 -14.75 -14.08
N GLY A 7 -10.66 -13.62 -14.70
CA GLY A 7 -10.63 -13.43 -16.17
C GLY A 7 -9.22 -13.43 -16.78
N GLY A 8 -8.25 -13.99 -16.07
CA GLY A 8 -6.83 -13.85 -16.38
C GLY A 8 -6.26 -14.76 -17.47
N HIS A 9 -5.12 -14.38 -18.07
CA HIS A 9 -4.39 -15.24 -19.00
C HIS A 9 -3.77 -16.41 -18.22
N LYS A 10 -4.01 -17.65 -18.67
CA LYS A 10 -3.68 -18.90 -17.93
C LYS A 10 -2.20 -19.07 -17.52
N ASP A 11 -1.29 -18.40 -18.21
CA ASP A 11 0.15 -18.51 -18.00
C ASP A 11 0.69 -17.41 -17.07
N MET A 12 -0.19 -16.53 -16.57
CA MET A 12 0.18 -15.43 -15.68
C MET A 12 0.16 -15.89 -14.22
N ASP A 13 1.26 -15.64 -13.52
CA ASP A 13 1.37 -15.88 -12.08
C ASP A 13 0.62 -14.78 -11.30
N TYR A 14 -0.66 -15.04 -11.04
CA TYR A 14 -1.54 -14.17 -10.30
C TYR A 14 -1.23 -14.09 -8.80
N ASP A 15 -0.57 -15.10 -8.24
CA ASP A 15 -0.22 -15.14 -6.82
C ASP A 15 0.90 -14.15 -6.51
N GLU A 16 1.90 -14.06 -7.38
CA GLU A 16 2.97 -13.06 -7.26
C GLU A 16 2.43 -11.62 -7.34
N HIS A 17 1.51 -11.37 -8.26
CA HIS A 17 0.88 -10.06 -8.43
C HIS A 17 0.05 -9.68 -7.20
N ARG A 18 -0.71 -10.63 -6.64
CA ARG A 18 -1.48 -10.41 -5.41
C ARG A 18 -0.56 -10.12 -4.22
N ARG A 19 0.55 -10.85 -4.09
CA ARG A 19 1.54 -10.65 -3.03
C ARG A 19 2.19 -9.26 -3.12
N THR A 20 2.61 -8.87 -4.32
CA THR A 20 3.24 -7.57 -4.57
C THR A 20 2.27 -6.43 -4.30
N TYR A 21 1.02 -6.51 -4.80
CA TYR A 21 0.02 -5.48 -4.57
C TYR A 21 -0.34 -5.35 -3.08
N LYS A 22 -0.45 -6.47 -2.36
CA LYS A 22 -0.65 -6.46 -0.90
C LYS A 22 0.52 -5.78 -0.19
N GLY A 23 1.76 -6.08 -0.58
CA GLY A 23 2.96 -5.43 -0.04
C GLY A 23 2.97 -3.92 -0.30
N PHE A 24 2.63 -3.51 -1.52
CA PHE A 24 2.48 -2.10 -1.89
C PHE A 24 1.45 -1.40 -1.00
N LEU A 25 0.24 -1.95 -0.85
CA LEU A 25 -0.81 -1.34 -0.03
C LEU A 25 -0.39 -1.16 1.44
N ILE A 26 0.26 -2.18 2.03
CA ILE A 26 0.76 -2.10 3.40
C ILE A 26 1.83 -1.00 3.50
N GLY A 27 2.78 -0.96 2.57
CA GLY A 27 3.83 0.06 2.53
C GLY A 27 3.26 1.47 2.38
N THR A 28 2.31 1.67 1.48
CA THR A 28 1.61 2.95 1.27
C THR A 28 0.88 3.39 2.54
N GLN A 29 0.17 2.49 3.21
CA GLN A 29 -0.55 2.82 4.45
C GLN A 29 0.41 3.26 5.56
N VAL A 30 1.53 2.55 5.73
CA VAL A 30 2.57 2.91 6.72
C VAL A 30 3.20 4.26 6.38
N LEU A 31 3.53 4.51 5.11
CA LEU A 31 4.11 5.76 4.66
C LEU A 31 3.16 6.94 4.91
N ILE A 32 1.87 6.80 4.58
CA ILE A 32 0.87 7.84 4.83
C ILE A 32 0.77 8.14 6.33
N ALA A 33 0.71 7.10 7.18
CA ALA A 33 0.66 7.29 8.63
C ALA A 33 1.91 8.02 9.15
N PHE A 34 3.09 7.65 8.64
CA PHE A 34 4.35 8.33 8.98
C PHE A 34 4.35 9.80 8.58
N VAL A 35 3.95 10.13 7.35
CA VAL A 35 3.87 11.51 6.86
C VAL A 35 2.87 12.32 7.70
N ALA A 36 1.71 11.75 8.04
CA ALA A 36 0.73 12.43 8.90
C ALA A 36 1.31 12.75 10.29
N VAL A 37 2.00 11.79 10.92
CA VAL A 37 2.67 12.01 12.22
C VAL A 37 3.76 13.06 12.11
N LEU A 38 4.56 13.05 11.04
CA LEU A 38 5.60 14.03 10.79
C LEU A 38 5.00 15.44 10.70
N LEU A 39 3.94 15.62 9.90
CA LEU A 39 3.26 16.90 9.74
C LEU A 39 2.67 17.41 11.06
N ILE A 40 2.07 16.52 11.87
CA ILE A 40 1.59 16.85 13.22
C ILE A 40 2.75 17.30 14.11
N GLY A 41 3.88 16.58 14.08
CA GLY A 41 5.08 16.95 14.82
C GLY A 41 5.60 18.33 14.41
N MET A 42 5.68 18.62 13.11
CA MET A 42 6.07 19.95 12.63
C MET A 42 5.12 21.03 13.14
N ALA A 43 3.81 20.80 13.11
CA ALA A 43 2.81 21.75 13.59
C ALA A 43 2.93 22.05 15.10
N LEU A 44 3.41 21.09 15.91
CA LEU A 44 3.57 21.26 17.35
C LEU A 44 4.92 21.84 17.78
N PHE A 45 6.00 21.59 17.00
CA PHE A 45 7.37 21.91 17.41
C PHE A 45 8.05 23.01 16.58
N LEU A 46 7.60 23.28 15.35
CA LEU A 46 8.22 24.25 14.44
C LEU A 46 7.37 25.50 14.19
N VAL A 47 6.13 25.52 14.70
CA VAL A 47 5.29 26.73 14.78
C VAL A 47 5.57 27.45 16.09
#